data_AF-A0A7C3KIS8-F1
#
_entry.id   AF-A0A7C3KIS8-F1
#
_cell.length_a   1.000
_cell.length_b   1.000
_cell.length_c   1.000
_cell.angle_alpha   90.00
_cell.angle_beta   90.00
_cell.angle_gamma   90.00
#
_symmetry.space_group_name_H-M   'P 1'
#
loop_
_entity.id
_entity.type
_entity.pdbx_description
1 polymer ?
#
loop_
_entity_poly.entity_id
_entity_poly.type
_entity_poly.pdbx_seq_one_letter_code
_entity_poly.pdbx_strand_id
1 'polypeptide(L)'
;MAPFPARIHILLARDTEIGVVMRRGPSKHVCTLLWNRRKDEFTIAQWLKGRIYERRSDLSPDGKYLIYFAMNGKWNSETGGSWTAISRAPWLKAITLLGKGDGWHGGGLFTSNCSYWLNDGYGHQVLKNSSEVYQDTKFQPLEYHGGECPGVYYLRLQRDGWIHKGHTKLHKWKELTIFEKLLQDGWVLRKIAHEEVDAPPGKGCYWDEHELEHSNTGTLFKYPDWEWVEWDRNRLVWTSGGCLYTGDLLNSELHNQRLIYDFNDLCFEALLAPY
;
A
#
# COMPACT_ATOMS: atom_id res chain seq x y z
N MET A 1 -4.78 1.56 29.29
CA MET A 1 -5.32 1.49 27.91
C MET A 1 -4.26 0.81 27.07
N ALA A 2 -4.56 -0.32 26.43
CA ALA A 2 -3.58 -1.00 25.59
C ALA A 2 -3.18 -0.09 24.41
N PRO A 3 -1.89 -0.05 24.00
CA PRO A 3 -1.48 0.76 22.86
C PRO A 3 -2.19 0.28 21.59
N PHE A 4 -2.60 1.22 20.74
CA PHE A 4 -3.12 0.87 19.42
C PHE A 4 -2.02 0.19 18.60
N PRO A 5 -2.30 -0.96 17.95
CA PRO A 5 -1.32 -1.63 17.11
C PRO A 5 -0.84 -0.76 15.96
N ALA A 6 0.37 -1.06 15.47
CA ALA A 6 0.89 -0.43 14.27
C ALA A 6 0.02 -0.78 13.06
N ARG A 7 -0.15 0.19 12.15
CA ARG A 7 -0.85 -0.02 10.87
C ARG A 7 0.16 -0.45 9.83
N ILE A 8 -0.09 -1.59 9.19
CA ILE A 8 0.85 -2.21 8.25
C ILE A 8 0.22 -2.27 6.86
N HIS A 9 0.92 -1.69 5.89
CA HIS A 9 0.63 -1.87 4.47
C HIS A 9 1.88 -2.36 3.76
N ILE A 10 1.73 -3.28 2.81
CA ILE A 10 2.85 -3.90 2.12
C ILE A 10 2.69 -3.70 0.61
N LEU A 11 3.79 -3.33 -0.05
CA LEU A 11 3.92 -3.29 -1.50
C LEU A 11 4.82 -4.44 -1.93
N LEU A 12 4.36 -5.27 -2.87
CA LEU A 12 5.13 -6.40 -3.40
C LEU A 12 5.69 -6.04 -4.77
N ALA A 13 6.96 -6.31 -5.00
CA ALA A 13 7.56 -6.21 -6.32
C ALA A 13 6.96 -7.34 -7.19
N ARG A 14 6.63 -7.04 -8.45
CA ARG A 14 5.94 -8.00 -9.31
C ARG A 14 6.89 -9.07 -9.86
N ASP A 15 8.16 -8.71 -10.09
CA ASP A 15 9.11 -9.55 -10.83
C ASP A 15 10.22 -10.13 -9.95
N THR A 16 10.24 -9.83 -8.63
CA THR A 16 11.31 -10.26 -7.70
C THR A 16 10.76 -10.69 -6.35
N GLU A 17 11.56 -11.29 -5.46
CA GLU A 17 11.14 -11.63 -4.09
C GLU A 17 11.15 -10.43 -3.10
N ILE A 18 11.16 -9.19 -3.59
CA ILE A 18 11.23 -8.00 -2.73
C ILE A 18 9.83 -7.49 -2.39
N GLY A 19 9.66 -7.03 -1.16
CA GLY A 19 8.54 -6.20 -0.73
C GLY A 19 9.02 -5.01 0.10
N VAL A 20 8.20 -3.97 0.16
CA VAL A 20 8.39 -2.82 1.07
C VAL A 20 7.22 -2.77 2.03
N VAL A 21 7.54 -2.86 3.32
CA VAL A 21 6.56 -2.70 4.40
C VAL A 21 6.53 -1.24 4.82
N MET A 22 5.33 -0.67 4.93
CA MET A 22 5.07 0.64 5.52
C MET A 22 4.37 0.44 6.87
N ARG A 23 5.11 0.66 7.95
CA ARG A 23 4.63 0.57 9.33
C ARG A 23 4.34 1.97 9.84
N ARG A 24 3.07 2.31 10.10
CA ARG A 24 2.66 3.58 10.72
C ARG A 24 2.20 3.38 12.16
N GLY A 25 2.49 4.36 13.01
CA GLY A 25 1.87 4.48 14.32
C GLY A 25 2.78 4.07 15.49
N PRO A 26 2.33 4.26 16.75
CA PRO A 26 1.08 4.93 17.14
C PRO A 26 1.12 6.48 16.97
N SER A 27 2.18 7.04 16.39
CA SER A 27 2.37 8.47 16.13
C SER A 27 2.45 8.79 14.62
N LYS A 28 2.61 10.08 14.24
CA LYS A 28 2.94 10.55 12.88
C LYS A 28 4.37 10.14 12.48
N HIS A 29 4.70 8.86 12.63
CA HIS A 29 5.96 8.26 12.22
C HIS A 29 5.64 7.06 11.34
N VAL A 30 6.33 6.99 10.20
CA VAL A 30 6.26 5.84 9.30
C VAL A 30 7.66 5.25 9.17
N CYS A 31 7.77 3.95 9.43
CA CYS A 31 8.97 3.16 9.16
C CYS A 31 8.77 2.41 7.86
N THR A 32 9.82 2.38 7.04
CA THR A 32 9.93 1.50 5.89
C THR A 32 10.87 0.35 6.20
N LEU A 33 10.50 -0.85 5.78
CA LEU A 33 11.34 -2.03 5.88
C LEU A 33 11.42 -2.73 4.53
N LEU A 34 12.59 -3.27 4.21
CA LEU A 34 12.71 -4.28 3.16
C LEU A 34 12.18 -5.59 3.69
N TRP A 35 11.36 -6.28 2.90
CA TRP A 35 10.99 -7.67 3.12
C TRP A 35 11.60 -8.54 2.02
N ASN A 36 12.51 -9.43 2.41
CA ASN A 36 12.97 -10.52 1.56
C ASN A 36 11.99 -11.69 1.69
N ARG A 37 11.09 -11.81 0.72
CA ARG A 37 10.00 -12.81 0.72
C ARG A 37 10.49 -14.24 0.56
N ARG A 38 11.71 -14.46 0.06
CA ARG A 38 12.29 -15.79 -0.08
C ARG A 38 12.57 -16.43 1.28
N LYS A 39 12.99 -15.61 2.25
CA LYS A 39 13.45 -16.07 3.57
C LYS A 39 12.59 -15.57 4.72
N ASP A 40 11.59 -14.73 4.44
CA ASP A 40 10.83 -14.00 5.44
C ASP A 40 11.72 -13.13 6.36
N GLU A 41 12.75 -12.52 5.78
CA GLU A 41 13.69 -11.64 6.50
C GLU A 41 13.31 -10.17 6.29
N PHE A 42 13.41 -9.39 7.36
CA PHE A 42 13.10 -7.96 7.36
C PHE A 42 14.34 -7.13 7.68
N THR A 43 14.51 -6.02 6.99
CA THR A 43 15.57 -5.06 7.26
C THR A 43 14.97 -3.67 7.38
N ILE A 44 15.15 -3.04 8.53
CA ILE A 44 14.70 -1.66 8.77
C ILE A 44 15.48 -0.73 7.82
N ALA A 45 14.75 0.16 7.16
CA ALA A 45 15.33 1.12 6.22
C ALA A 45 15.31 2.54 6.80
N GLN A 46 14.19 3.25 6.64
CA GLN A 46 14.13 4.65 7.01
C GLN A 46 12.83 5.03 7.70
N TRP A 47 12.96 5.97 8.62
CA TRP A 47 11.85 6.58 9.33
C TRP A 47 11.54 7.97 8.79
N LEU A 48 10.26 8.27 8.64
CA LEU A 48 9.74 9.60 8.33
C LEU A 48 8.89 10.11 9.49
N LYS A 49 9.18 11.33 9.96
CA LYS A 49 8.28 12.10 10.82
C LYS A 49 7.21 12.77 9.96
N GLY A 50 6.09 12.10 9.76
CA GLY A 50 4.98 12.53 8.91
C GLY A 50 4.01 11.40 8.62
N ARG A 51 3.28 11.53 7.51
CA ARG A 51 2.40 10.53 6.93
C ARG A 51 2.96 10.12 5.58
N ILE A 52 2.98 8.83 5.31
CA ILE A 52 2.98 8.29 3.95
C ILE A 52 1.56 7.79 3.69
N TYR A 53 1.02 8.09 2.51
CA TYR A 53 -0.26 7.59 2.03
C TYR A 53 0.00 6.32 1.23
N GLU A 54 -0.01 5.18 1.92
CA GLU A 54 0.31 3.85 1.39
C GLU A 54 -0.55 3.44 0.17
N ARG A 55 -1.79 3.94 0.12
CA ARG A 55 -2.74 3.73 -0.98
C ARG A 55 -2.40 4.57 -2.23
N ARG A 56 -1.53 5.58 -2.08
CA ARG A 56 -0.98 6.43 -3.16
C ARG A 56 0.51 6.15 -3.39
N SER A 57 0.94 4.91 -3.18
CA SER A 57 2.34 4.50 -3.32
C SER A 57 2.46 3.30 -4.26
N ASP A 58 3.64 2.98 -4.75
CA ASP A 58 3.87 1.80 -5.56
C ASP A 58 5.34 1.40 -5.56
N LEU A 59 5.59 0.12 -5.86
CA LEU A 59 6.93 -0.45 -5.96
C LEU A 59 7.18 -0.85 -7.42
N SER A 60 8.36 -0.51 -7.95
CA SER A 60 8.74 -0.89 -9.32
C SER A 60 8.69 -2.41 -9.48
N PRO A 61 8.39 -2.94 -10.69
CA PRO A 61 8.29 -4.38 -10.89
C PRO A 61 9.54 -5.15 -10.39
N ASP A 62 10.74 -4.61 -10.64
CA ASP A 62 12.00 -5.17 -10.16
C ASP A 62 12.32 -4.91 -8.67
N GLY A 63 11.51 -4.12 -7.99
CA GLY A 63 11.66 -3.81 -6.56
C GLY A 63 12.74 -2.77 -6.23
N LYS A 64 13.32 -2.07 -7.21
CA LYS A 64 14.39 -1.09 -6.98
C LYS A 64 13.91 0.29 -6.58
N TYR A 65 12.73 0.71 -7.00
CA TYR A 65 12.25 2.07 -6.79
C TYR A 65 10.88 2.09 -6.10
N LEU A 66 10.72 3.02 -5.18
CA LEU A 66 9.48 3.27 -4.45
C LEU A 66 8.97 4.65 -4.85
N ILE A 67 7.72 4.75 -5.32
CA ILE A 67 6.99 6.01 -5.45
C ILE A 67 6.00 6.12 -4.30
N TYR A 68 5.91 7.29 -3.67
CA TYR A 68 5.01 7.49 -2.55
C TYR A 68 4.59 8.95 -2.40
N PHE A 69 3.35 9.16 -1.96
CA PHE A 69 2.87 10.45 -1.50
C PHE A 69 3.05 10.59 0.02
N ALA A 70 3.59 11.71 0.47
CA ALA A 70 3.82 11.98 1.87
C ALA A 70 3.45 13.42 2.28
N MET A 71 3.18 13.61 3.57
CA MET A 71 2.84 14.89 4.16
C MET A 71 3.39 15.01 5.58
N ASN A 72 3.94 16.18 5.92
CA ASN A 72 4.33 16.52 7.28
C ASN A 72 3.68 17.82 7.79
N GLY A 73 2.94 18.54 6.94
CA GLY A 73 2.22 19.76 7.30
C GLY A 73 3.11 20.98 7.56
N LYS A 74 4.39 20.92 7.15
CA LYS A 74 5.29 22.09 7.19
C LYS A 74 5.04 22.97 5.96
N TRP A 75 3.93 23.70 5.96
CA TRP A 75 3.43 24.45 4.80
C TRP A 75 4.41 25.52 4.26
N ASN A 76 5.33 26.02 5.09
CA ASN A 76 6.37 26.98 4.68
C ASN A 76 7.65 26.32 4.11
N SER A 77 7.68 24.99 3.97
CA SER A 77 8.82 24.28 3.35
C SER A 77 8.78 24.32 1.83
N GLU A 78 9.88 23.99 1.17
CA GLU A 78 9.98 23.91 -0.31
C GLU A 78 8.92 23.00 -0.95
N THR A 79 8.49 21.95 -0.24
CA THR A 79 7.43 21.04 -0.72
C THR A 79 6.03 21.57 -0.51
N GLY A 80 5.88 22.67 0.23
CA GLY A 80 4.58 23.11 0.73
C GLY A 80 3.97 22.10 1.70
N GLY A 81 4.77 21.32 2.44
CA GLY A 81 4.25 20.42 3.49
C GLY A 81 3.71 19.06 3.01
N SER A 82 3.56 18.84 1.71
CA SER A 82 3.22 17.55 1.08
C SER A 82 3.95 17.35 -0.25
N TRP A 83 4.24 16.10 -0.62
CA TRP A 83 5.03 15.81 -1.82
C TRP A 83 4.80 14.40 -2.35
N THR A 84 5.04 14.22 -3.65
CA THR A 84 5.32 12.91 -4.24
C THR A 84 6.83 12.75 -4.34
N ALA A 85 7.36 11.63 -3.86
CA ALA A 85 8.77 11.30 -3.98
C ALA A 85 8.95 9.95 -4.65
N ILE A 86 10.06 9.82 -5.37
CA ILE A 86 10.59 8.54 -5.82
C ILE A 86 11.94 8.34 -5.16
N SER A 87 12.17 7.17 -4.59
CA SER A 87 13.39 6.78 -3.89
C SER A 87 13.87 5.41 -4.36
N ARG A 88 15.11 5.04 -4.01
CA ARG A 88 15.55 3.65 -4.13
C ARG A 88 14.96 2.86 -2.97
N ALA A 89 14.15 1.85 -3.27
CA ALA A 89 13.54 1.00 -2.27
C ALA A 89 14.63 0.28 -1.45
N PRO A 90 14.43 0.05 -0.15
CA PRO A 90 13.26 0.42 0.68
C PRO A 90 13.31 1.85 1.27
N TRP A 91 14.29 2.67 0.89
CA TRP A 91 14.58 3.96 1.55
C TRP A 91 13.56 5.04 1.19
N LEU A 92 13.54 6.13 1.96
CA LEU A 92 12.69 7.32 1.74
C LEU A 92 13.50 8.55 1.28
N LYS A 93 14.81 8.41 1.05
CA LYS A 93 15.61 9.51 0.49
C LYS A 93 15.25 9.70 -0.98
N ALA A 94 14.59 10.80 -1.29
CA ALA A 94 14.13 11.11 -2.64
C ALA A 94 15.30 11.24 -3.64
N ILE A 95 15.22 10.49 -4.74
CA ILE A 95 15.99 10.72 -5.96
C ILE A 95 15.24 11.68 -6.91
N THR A 96 13.91 11.62 -6.90
CA THR A 96 13.00 12.60 -7.52
C THR A 96 12.04 13.11 -6.46
N LEU A 97 11.86 14.43 -6.39
CA LEU A 97 11.02 15.11 -5.40
C LEU A 97 10.12 16.13 -6.09
N LEU A 98 8.81 15.95 -5.89
CA LEU A 98 7.75 16.76 -6.48
C LEU A 98 6.92 17.38 -5.35
N GLY A 99 7.13 18.66 -5.04
CA GLY A 99 6.35 19.38 -4.03
C GLY A 99 4.90 19.53 -4.46
N LYS A 100 3.93 19.41 -3.55
CA LYS A 100 2.49 19.46 -3.87
C LYS A 100 1.73 20.59 -3.20
N GLY A 101 2.00 20.88 -1.93
CA GLY A 101 1.34 21.99 -1.22
C GLY A 101 -0.06 21.73 -0.66
N ASP A 102 -0.70 20.60 -0.99
CA ASP A 102 -2.03 20.23 -0.50
C ASP A 102 -2.21 18.69 -0.40
N GLY A 103 -3.40 18.22 -0.06
CA GLY A 103 -3.74 16.80 0.08
C GLY A 103 -4.39 16.14 -1.15
N TRP A 104 -4.61 16.88 -2.23
CA TRP A 104 -5.22 16.38 -3.46
C TRP A 104 -4.15 15.75 -4.36
N HIS A 105 -4.51 14.70 -5.10
CA HIS A 105 -3.58 14.03 -6.01
C HIS A 105 -2.32 13.49 -5.29
N GLY A 106 -1.25 13.29 -6.03
CA GLY A 106 0.01 12.77 -5.53
C GLY A 106 0.09 11.25 -5.51
N GLY A 107 1.32 10.77 -5.45
CA GLY A 107 1.65 9.37 -5.65
C GLY A 107 1.63 8.98 -7.11
N GLY A 108 1.61 7.68 -7.37
CA GLY A 108 1.60 7.18 -8.74
C GLY A 108 1.87 5.68 -8.81
N LEU A 109 2.03 5.19 -10.03
CA LEU A 109 2.28 3.77 -10.33
C LEU A 109 3.49 3.65 -11.24
N PHE A 110 4.28 2.61 -11.06
CA PHE A 110 5.30 2.23 -12.04
C PHE A 110 4.66 1.55 -13.25
N THR A 111 4.93 2.09 -14.44
CA THR A 111 4.54 1.54 -15.74
C THR A 111 5.61 0.63 -16.32
N SER A 112 6.85 0.72 -15.83
CA SER A 112 7.96 -0.24 -16.06
C SER A 112 8.95 -0.20 -14.89
N ASN A 113 10.12 -0.85 -15.03
CA ASN A 113 11.18 -0.83 -14.01
C ASN A 113 11.75 0.57 -13.73
N CYS A 114 11.66 1.50 -14.69
CA CYS A 114 12.19 2.85 -14.55
C CYS A 114 11.24 3.94 -15.04
N SER A 115 10.01 3.58 -15.44
CA SER A 115 8.99 4.55 -15.83
C SER A 115 7.81 4.57 -14.87
N TYR A 116 7.25 5.75 -14.62
CA TYR A 116 6.13 5.91 -13.70
C TYR A 116 5.06 6.87 -14.23
N TRP A 117 3.81 6.55 -13.94
CA TRP A 117 2.69 7.48 -14.04
C TRP A 117 2.55 8.25 -12.72
N LEU A 118 2.47 9.58 -12.81
CA LEU A 118 2.20 10.46 -11.69
C LEU A 118 0.70 10.74 -11.63
N ASN A 119 0.08 10.51 -10.47
CA ASN A 119 -1.26 11.04 -10.19
C ASN A 119 -1.12 12.54 -9.94
N ASP A 120 -0.90 13.32 -10.99
CA ASP A 120 -0.54 14.73 -10.88
C ASP A 120 -1.78 15.58 -10.60
N GLY A 121 -2.77 15.50 -11.49
CA GLY A 121 -3.95 16.35 -11.52
C GLY A 121 -3.60 17.80 -11.82
N TYR A 122 -2.88 18.44 -10.90
CA TYR A 122 -2.33 19.79 -10.99
C TYR A 122 -1.30 20.04 -9.87
N GLY A 123 -0.46 21.06 -10.06
CA GLY A 123 0.23 21.73 -8.95
C GLY A 123 1.50 21.07 -8.42
N HIS A 124 1.92 19.90 -8.93
CA HIS A 124 3.24 19.38 -8.57
C HIS A 124 4.34 20.29 -9.14
N GLN A 125 5.28 20.67 -8.27
CA GLN A 125 6.49 21.40 -8.64
C GLN A 125 7.71 20.49 -8.53
N VAL A 126 8.49 20.40 -9.60
CA VAL A 126 9.72 19.60 -9.62
C VAL A 126 10.80 20.32 -8.80
N LEU A 127 11.17 19.75 -7.65
CA LEU A 127 12.24 20.28 -6.79
C LEU A 127 13.56 19.51 -7.00
N LYS A 128 13.45 18.23 -7.31
CA LYS A 128 14.58 17.37 -7.65
C LYS A 128 14.14 16.36 -8.70
N ASN A 129 15.00 16.10 -9.67
CA ASN A 129 14.77 15.08 -10.69
C ASN A 129 16.02 14.20 -10.85
N SER A 130 15.82 12.90 -11.05
CA SER A 130 16.88 11.94 -11.34
C SER A 130 16.68 11.32 -12.72
N SER A 131 17.76 11.00 -13.44
CA SER A 131 17.71 10.25 -14.70
C SER A 131 17.51 8.75 -14.52
N GLU A 132 17.54 8.25 -13.28
CA GLU A 132 17.28 6.83 -12.95
C GLU A 132 15.83 6.40 -13.26
N VAL A 133 14.90 7.35 -13.23
CA VAL A 133 13.48 7.12 -13.47
C VAL A 133 12.89 8.24 -14.32
N TYR A 134 11.88 7.96 -15.12
CA TYR A 134 11.24 8.94 -15.99
C TYR A 134 9.72 8.85 -15.93
N GLN A 135 9.07 10.01 -16.00
CA GLN A 135 7.61 10.07 -16.04
C GLN A 135 7.11 9.57 -17.40
N ASP A 136 6.20 8.59 -17.37
CA ASP A 136 5.47 8.11 -18.52
C ASP A 136 4.27 9.03 -18.79
N THR A 137 4.47 10.00 -19.68
CA THR A 137 3.43 10.98 -20.06
C THR A 137 2.42 10.42 -21.04
N LYS A 138 2.64 9.21 -21.58
CA LYS A 138 1.74 8.56 -22.53
C LYS A 138 0.78 7.60 -21.85
N PHE A 139 1.13 7.10 -20.67
CA PHE A 139 0.24 6.27 -19.89
C PHE A 139 -1.02 7.04 -19.50
N GLN A 140 -2.17 6.46 -19.84
CA GLN A 140 -3.49 6.95 -19.47
C GLN A 140 -4.20 5.83 -18.70
N PRO A 141 -4.59 6.05 -17.43
CA PRO A 141 -5.45 5.12 -16.72
C PRO A 141 -6.73 4.82 -17.51
N LEU A 142 -7.11 3.54 -17.57
CA LEU A 142 -8.36 3.13 -18.22
C LEU A 142 -9.61 3.64 -17.48
N GLU A 143 -9.47 3.86 -16.17
CA GLU A 143 -10.55 4.29 -15.29
C GLU A 143 -10.09 5.48 -14.43
N TYR A 144 -11.05 6.27 -13.97
CA TYR A 144 -10.81 7.40 -13.07
C TYR A 144 -11.59 7.22 -11.78
N HIS A 145 -10.86 7.10 -10.68
CA HIS A 145 -11.40 6.89 -9.33
C HIS A 145 -11.13 8.11 -8.42
N GLY A 146 -11.15 9.31 -9.00
CA GLY A 146 -10.86 10.55 -8.27
C GLY A 146 -9.36 10.82 -8.10
N GLY A 147 -9.04 11.97 -7.49
CA GLY A 147 -7.66 12.40 -7.25
C GLY A 147 -7.02 11.83 -5.98
N GLU A 148 -7.77 11.13 -5.13
CA GLU A 148 -7.29 10.76 -3.80
C GLU A 148 -6.74 9.33 -3.72
N CYS A 149 -6.96 8.62 -2.60
CA CYS A 149 -6.48 7.25 -2.43
C CYS A 149 -7.02 6.27 -3.48
N PRO A 150 -8.33 6.28 -3.84
CA PRO A 150 -8.87 5.33 -4.81
C PRO A 150 -8.24 5.48 -6.20
N GLY A 151 -7.96 6.72 -6.61
CA GLY A 151 -7.34 7.07 -7.90
C GLY A 151 -6.01 6.38 -8.20
N VAL A 152 -5.23 6.03 -7.18
CA VAL A 152 -4.00 5.22 -7.33
C VAL A 152 -4.23 3.79 -6.87
N TYR A 153 -4.96 3.59 -5.77
CA TYR A 153 -5.11 2.30 -5.15
C TYR A 153 -5.87 1.30 -6.02
N TYR A 154 -7.00 1.70 -6.60
CA TYR A 154 -7.84 0.80 -7.40
C TYR A 154 -7.13 0.43 -8.71
N LEU A 155 -6.47 1.39 -9.35
CA LEU A 155 -5.62 1.13 -10.52
C LEU A 155 -4.48 0.15 -10.19
N ARG A 156 -3.86 0.29 -9.02
CA ARG A 156 -2.83 -0.66 -8.54
C ARG A 156 -3.40 -2.07 -8.36
N LEU A 157 -4.55 -2.18 -7.69
CA LEU A 157 -5.24 -3.47 -7.49
C LEU A 157 -5.54 -4.14 -8.84
N GLN A 158 -6.14 -3.40 -9.78
CA GLN A 158 -6.47 -3.91 -11.12
C GLN A 158 -5.23 -4.39 -11.88
N ARG A 159 -4.16 -3.60 -11.87
CA ARG A 159 -2.87 -3.99 -12.46
C ARG A 159 -2.32 -5.26 -11.82
N ASP A 160 -2.48 -5.40 -10.50
CA ASP A 160 -1.94 -6.51 -9.72
C ASP A 160 -2.90 -7.72 -9.66
N GLY A 161 -3.82 -7.84 -10.63
CA GLY A 161 -4.65 -9.02 -10.85
C GLY A 161 -5.94 -9.08 -10.04
N TRP A 162 -6.33 -7.99 -9.37
CA TRP A 162 -7.63 -7.89 -8.72
C TRP A 162 -8.70 -7.43 -9.73
N ILE A 163 -9.83 -8.10 -9.74
CA ILE A 163 -10.96 -7.85 -10.63
C ILE A 163 -11.96 -6.94 -9.91
N HIS A 164 -12.26 -5.78 -10.47
CA HIS A 164 -13.31 -4.90 -9.97
C HIS A 164 -14.69 -5.55 -10.19
N LYS A 165 -15.46 -5.76 -9.12
CA LYS A 165 -16.78 -6.43 -9.16
C LYS A 165 -17.95 -5.46 -9.10
N GLY A 166 -17.75 -4.30 -8.50
CA GLY A 166 -18.76 -3.26 -8.44
C GLY A 166 -18.49 -2.26 -7.34
N HIS A 167 -19.23 -1.16 -7.43
CA HIS A 167 -19.22 -0.05 -6.50
C HIS A 167 -20.65 0.20 -6.02
N THR A 168 -20.81 0.38 -4.72
CA THR A 168 -22.11 0.62 -4.09
C THR A 168 -22.02 1.82 -3.17
N LYS A 169 -22.80 2.86 -3.47
CA LYS A 169 -23.04 3.97 -2.57
C LYS A 169 -24.08 3.56 -1.53
N LEU A 170 -23.64 3.29 -0.31
CA LEU A 170 -24.55 2.93 0.76
C LEU A 170 -25.34 4.16 1.22
N HIS A 171 -24.64 5.23 1.62
CA HIS A 171 -25.23 6.44 2.21
C HIS A 171 -24.45 7.67 1.74
N LYS A 172 -24.84 8.87 2.21
CA LYS A 172 -24.00 10.07 2.04
C LYS A 172 -22.65 9.84 2.72
N TRP A 173 -21.55 10.00 1.98
CA TRP A 173 -20.18 9.81 2.50
C TRP A 173 -19.87 8.40 2.98
N LYS A 174 -20.55 7.37 2.45
CA LYS A 174 -20.25 5.97 2.74
C LYS A 174 -20.45 5.13 1.49
N GLU A 175 -19.34 4.67 0.95
CA GLU A 175 -19.28 3.93 -0.31
C GLU A 175 -18.39 2.69 -0.12
N LEU A 176 -18.70 1.63 -0.86
CA LEU A 176 -17.89 0.43 -0.89
C LEU A 176 -17.59 0.04 -2.33
N THR A 177 -16.39 -0.46 -2.57
CA THR A 177 -15.95 -1.02 -3.85
C THR A 177 -15.40 -2.42 -3.61
N ILE A 178 -15.89 -3.39 -4.37
CA ILE A 178 -15.52 -4.80 -4.21
C ILE A 178 -14.51 -5.19 -5.28
N PHE A 179 -13.41 -5.81 -4.83
CA PHE A 179 -12.41 -6.43 -5.68
C PHE A 179 -12.27 -7.90 -5.35
N GLU A 180 -12.10 -8.74 -6.36
CA GLU A 180 -11.87 -10.18 -6.20
C GLU A 180 -10.59 -10.60 -6.90
N LYS A 181 -9.82 -11.49 -6.28
CA LYS A 181 -8.69 -12.15 -6.91
C LYS A 181 -8.96 -13.64 -6.93
N LEU A 182 -8.94 -14.21 -8.13
CA LEU A 182 -9.09 -15.66 -8.33
C LEU A 182 -7.77 -16.34 -7.96
N LEU A 183 -7.86 -17.34 -7.09
CA LEU A 183 -6.73 -18.12 -6.61
C LEU A 183 -6.85 -19.57 -7.13
N GLN A 184 -5.86 -20.40 -6.78
CA GLN A 184 -5.87 -21.82 -7.12
C GLN A 184 -7.03 -22.57 -6.45
N ASP A 185 -7.36 -23.74 -7.01
CA ASP A 185 -8.33 -24.69 -6.43
C ASP A 185 -9.72 -24.11 -6.10
N GLY A 186 -10.16 -23.11 -6.87
CA GLY A 186 -11.48 -22.50 -6.73
C GLY A 186 -11.60 -21.51 -5.57
N TRP A 187 -10.49 -21.09 -4.97
CA TRP A 187 -10.49 -20.01 -3.98
C TRP A 187 -10.66 -18.65 -4.63
N VAL A 188 -11.42 -17.78 -3.97
CA VAL A 188 -11.60 -16.38 -4.31
C VAL A 188 -11.27 -15.55 -3.08
N LEU A 189 -10.27 -14.68 -3.21
CA LEU A 189 -9.94 -13.68 -2.21
C LEU A 189 -10.70 -12.39 -2.52
N ARG A 190 -11.56 -11.95 -1.61
CA ARG A 190 -12.35 -10.74 -1.76
C ARG A 190 -11.81 -9.64 -0.86
N LYS A 191 -11.72 -8.43 -1.43
CA LYS A 191 -11.40 -7.19 -0.74
C LYS A 191 -12.58 -6.23 -0.89
N ILE A 192 -13.05 -5.72 0.24
CA ILE A 192 -14.12 -4.73 0.31
C ILE A 192 -13.45 -3.42 0.73
N ALA A 193 -13.24 -2.52 -0.22
CA ALA A 193 -12.65 -1.22 0.02
C ALA A 193 -13.75 -0.23 0.43
N HIS A 194 -13.58 0.39 1.60
CA HIS A 194 -14.52 1.35 2.18
C HIS A 194 -14.01 2.77 1.99
N GLU A 195 -14.91 3.66 1.59
CA GLU A 195 -14.73 5.10 1.54
C GLU A 195 -15.79 5.74 2.43
N GLU A 196 -15.41 6.14 3.64
CA GLU A 196 -16.39 6.67 4.59
C GLU A 196 -15.86 7.77 5.51
N VAL A 197 -16.75 8.72 5.82
CA VAL A 197 -16.56 9.66 6.94
C VAL A 197 -17.01 8.97 8.23
N ASP A 198 -16.34 9.25 9.34
CA ASP A 198 -16.61 8.64 10.66
C ASP A 198 -16.41 7.11 10.68
N ALA A 199 -15.33 6.65 10.04
CA ALA A 199 -14.93 5.25 10.02
C ALA A 199 -14.77 4.64 11.44
N PRO A 200 -14.92 3.31 11.58
CA PRO A 200 -14.75 2.61 12.86
C PRO A 200 -13.43 2.97 13.57
N PRO A 201 -13.39 2.89 14.92
CA PRO A 201 -12.21 3.23 15.70
C PRO A 201 -10.92 2.63 15.15
N GLY A 202 -9.96 3.51 14.86
CA GLY A 202 -8.65 3.15 14.34
C GLY A 202 -8.56 2.98 12.81
N LYS A 203 -9.66 3.06 12.08
CA LYS A 203 -9.67 3.12 10.61
C LYS A 203 -9.59 4.58 10.15
N GLY A 204 -9.01 4.80 8.97
CA GLY A 204 -9.07 6.09 8.29
C GLY A 204 -10.30 6.16 7.39
N CYS A 205 -10.48 7.26 6.67
CA CYS A 205 -11.57 7.38 5.68
C CYS A 205 -11.48 6.37 4.53
N TYR A 206 -10.31 5.77 4.32
CA TYR A 206 -10.08 4.67 3.39
C TYR A 206 -9.53 3.46 4.15
N TRP A 207 -10.24 2.34 4.09
CA TRP A 207 -9.85 1.09 4.74
C TRP A 207 -10.44 -0.12 4.02
N ASP A 208 -9.95 -1.32 4.33
CA ASP A 208 -10.43 -2.56 3.69
C ASP A 208 -10.90 -3.58 4.72
N GLU A 209 -11.85 -4.41 4.29
CA GLU A 209 -12.18 -5.72 4.87
C GLU A 209 -11.87 -6.83 3.86
N HIS A 210 -11.76 -8.05 4.37
CA HIS A 210 -11.37 -9.20 3.54
C HIS A 210 -12.21 -10.43 3.84
N GLU A 211 -12.48 -11.19 2.79
CA GLU A 211 -13.17 -12.47 2.85
C GLU A 211 -12.44 -13.49 1.97
N LEU A 212 -12.52 -14.77 2.34
CA LEU A 212 -12.10 -15.89 1.51
C LEU A 212 -13.33 -16.74 1.20
N GLU A 213 -13.55 -17.02 -0.07
CA GLU A 213 -14.62 -17.88 -0.53
C GLU A 213 -14.02 -19.08 -1.27
N HIS A 214 -14.50 -20.28 -0.95
CA HIS A 214 -14.19 -21.47 -1.75
C HIS A 214 -15.38 -21.80 -2.64
N SER A 215 -15.26 -21.50 -3.94
CA SER A 215 -16.37 -21.50 -4.89
C SER A 215 -17.04 -22.87 -5.07
N ASN A 216 -16.29 -23.96 -4.95
CA ASN A 216 -16.84 -25.32 -5.11
C ASN A 216 -17.73 -25.74 -3.93
N THR A 217 -17.43 -25.27 -2.72
CA THR A 217 -18.22 -25.59 -1.51
C THR A 217 -19.20 -24.47 -1.14
N GLY A 218 -19.06 -23.28 -1.73
CA GLY A 218 -19.81 -22.08 -1.35
C GLY A 218 -19.45 -21.56 0.05
N THR A 219 -18.35 -22.03 0.65
CA THR A 219 -17.96 -21.66 2.01
C THR A 219 -17.32 -20.28 2.01
N LEU A 220 -17.85 -19.37 2.85
CA LEU A 220 -17.35 -18.01 2.99
C LEU A 220 -16.78 -17.79 4.40
N PHE A 221 -15.53 -17.37 4.46
CA PHE A 221 -14.82 -17.00 5.68
C PHE A 221 -14.60 -15.48 5.69
N LYS A 222 -14.93 -14.83 6.81
CA LYS A 222 -14.79 -13.37 6.96
C LYS A 222 -13.66 -13.05 7.92
N TYR A 223 -12.82 -12.08 7.52
CA TYR A 223 -11.67 -11.65 8.28
C TYR A 223 -11.66 -10.11 8.41
N PRO A 224 -12.57 -9.53 9.23
CA PRO A 224 -12.70 -8.07 9.37
C PRO A 224 -11.46 -7.40 9.97
N ASP A 225 -10.66 -8.15 10.72
CA ASP A 225 -9.43 -7.66 11.36
C ASP A 225 -8.20 -7.70 10.45
N TRP A 226 -8.33 -8.22 9.22
CA TRP A 226 -7.25 -8.18 8.23
C TRP A 226 -7.19 -6.79 7.62
N GLU A 227 -6.08 -6.09 7.85
CA GLU A 227 -5.88 -4.73 7.33
C GLU A 227 -5.32 -4.73 5.90
N TRP A 228 -4.59 -5.78 5.57
CA TRP A 228 -4.01 -6.05 4.26
C TRP A 228 -3.90 -7.55 4.07
N VAL A 229 -4.08 -8.04 2.84
CA VAL A 229 -3.91 -9.44 2.46
C VAL A 229 -3.55 -9.52 1.00
N GLU A 230 -2.73 -10.50 0.65
CA GLU A 230 -2.37 -10.80 -0.73
C GLU A 230 -2.03 -12.29 -0.88
N TRP A 231 -2.20 -12.80 -2.09
CA TRP A 231 -1.67 -14.09 -2.50
C TRP A 231 -0.21 -13.94 -2.94
N ASP A 232 0.71 -14.40 -2.11
CA ASP A 232 2.15 -14.33 -2.34
C ASP A 232 2.66 -15.66 -2.87
N ARG A 233 2.70 -15.78 -4.21
CA ARG A 233 3.19 -16.96 -4.96
C ARG A 233 2.35 -18.21 -4.72
N ASN A 234 2.60 -18.92 -3.63
CA ASN A 234 2.00 -20.20 -3.29
C ASN A 234 1.38 -20.22 -1.88
N ARG A 235 1.26 -19.06 -1.23
CA ARG A 235 0.70 -18.95 0.12
C ARG A 235 -0.07 -17.66 0.28
N LEU A 236 -0.96 -17.64 1.28
CA LEU A 236 -1.64 -16.43 1.70
C LEU A 236 -0.76 -15.68 2.71
N VAL A 237 -0.73 -14.35 2.62
CA VAL A 237 -0.10 -13.48 3.60
C VAL A 237 -1.06 -12.36 3.97
N TRP A 238 -1.18 -12.03 5.25
CA TRP A 238 -2.09 -10.98 5.73
C TRP A 238 -1.51 -10.25 6.93
N THR A 239 -1.97 -9.02 7.13
CA THR A 239 -1.65 -8.22 8.31
C THR A 239 -2.85 -8.11 9.24
N SER A 240 -2.60 -8.26 10.53
CA SER A 240 -3.59 -8.03 11.58
C SER A 240 -2.89 -7.66 12.88
N GLY A 241 -3.45 -6.70 13.62
CA GLY A 241 -2.92 -6.30 14.93
C GLY A 241 -1.45 -5.85 14.91
N GLY A 242 -0.99 -5.21 13.83
CA GLY A 242 0.41 -4.78 13.69
C GLY A 242 1.41 -5.89 13.37
N CYS A 243 0.93 -7.08 13.02
CA CYS A 243 1.74 -8.24 12.66
C CYS A 243 1.48 -8.68 11.23
N LEU A 244 2.45 -9.36 10.62
CA LEU A 244 2.30 -10.09 9.34
C LEU A 244 2.27 -11.59 9.63
N TYR A 245 1.31 -12.27 9.03
CA TYR A 245 1.08 -13.70 9.14
C TYR A 245 1.08 -14.37 7.76
N THR A 246 1.18 -15.69 7.76
CA THR A 246 1.01 -16.51 6.56
C THR A 246 0.25 -17.80 6.87
N GLY A 247 -0.31 -18.42 5.84
CA GLY A 247 -1.01 -19.70 5.91
C GLY A 247 -1.26 -20.27 4.51
N ASP A 248 -1.66 -21.52 4.48
CA ASP A 248 -1.89 -22.29 3.25
C ASP A 248 -3.39 -22.49 3.03
N LEU A 249 -3.83 -22.36 1.78
CA LEU A 249 -5.20 -22.68 1.38
C LEU A 249 -5.24 -24.14 0.91
N LEU A 250 -5.82 -25.02 1.72
CA LEU A 250 -5.93 -26.46 1.46
C LEU A 250 -7.32 -26.95 1.85
N ASN A 251 -7.89 -27.88 1.08
CA ASN A 251 -9.15 -28.56 1.43
C ASN A 251 -10.31 -27.64 1.86
N SER A 252 -10.46 -26.47 1.23
CA SER A 252 -11.48 -25.46 1.58
C SER A 252 -11.31 -24.80 2.96
N GLU A 253 -10.13 -24.88 3.58
CA GLU A 253 -9.78 -24.21 4.84
C GLU A 253 -8.41 -23.50 4.78
N LEU A 254 -8.18 -22.59 5.74
CA LEU A 254 -6.90 -21.90 5.95
C LEU A 254 -6.08 -22.60 7.04
N HIS A 255 -4.99 -23.25 6.64
CA HIS A 255 -4.12 -24.04 7.50
C HIS A 255 -2.76 -23.37 7.76
N ASN A 256 -1.98 -23.99 8.66
CA ASN A 256 -0.58 -23.64 8.94
C ASN A 256 -0.34 -22.16 9.25
N GLN A 257 -1.31 -21.53 9.91
CA GLN A 257 -1.25 -20.12 10.24
C GLN A 257 -0.07 -19.86 11.19
N ARG A 258 0.86 -19.00 10.78
CA ARG A 258 2.01 -18.62 11.61
C ARG A 258 2.33 -17.14 11.49
N LEU A 259 2.87 -16.59 12.57
CA LEU A 259 3.46 -15.27 12.59
C LEU A 259 4.74 -15.25 11.74
N ILE A 260 4.86 -14.27 10.84
CA ILE A 260 6.10 -13.95 10.13
C ILE A 260 6.88 -12.90 10.91
N TYR A 261 6.24 -11.78 11.27
CA TYR A 261 6.91 -10.66 11.92
C TYR A 261 5.92 -9.79 12.71
N ASP A 262 6.34 -9.34 13.90
CA ASP A 262 5.61 -8.37 14.72
C ASP A 262 6.27 -6.98 14.60
N PHE A 263 5.51 -5.98 14.13
CA PHE A 263 6.02 -4.63 13.89
C PHE A 263 5.67 -3.64 15.02
N ASN A 264 5.04 -4.09 16.09
CA ASN A 264 4.52 -3.21 17.14
C ASN A 264 5.63 -2.52 17.94
N ASP A 265 6.70 -3.25 18.27
CA ASP A 265 7.77 -2.75 19.16
C ASP A 265 8.83 -1.88 18.46
N LEU A 266 8.69 -1.66 17.15
CA LEU A 266 9.64 -0.83 16.40
C LEU A 266 9.64 0.63 16.90
N CYS A 267 10.84 1.11 17.23
CA CYS A 267 11.08 2.45 17.73
C CYS A 267 11.78 3.32 16.67
N PHE A 268 11.54 4.63 16.72
CA PHE A 268 12.11 5.56 15.75
C PHE A 268 13.65 5.52 15.78
N GLU A 269 14.26 5.36 14.61
CA GLU A 269 15.71 5.43 14.41
C GLU A 269 16.03 6.41 13.26
N ALA A 270 17.01 7.28 13.47
CA ALA A 270 17.44 8.27 12.48
C ALA A 270 18.41 7.66 11.45
N LEU A 271 17.97 6.63 10.74
CA LEU A 271 18.77 5.94 9.72
C LEU A 271 18.88 6.78 8.44
N LEU A 272 20.09 6.89 7.92
CA LEU A 272 20.40 7.58 6.66
C LEU A 272 20.44 6.58 5.52
N ALA A 273 19.89 6.96 4.37
CA ALA A 273 20.02 6.17 3.16
C ALA A 273 21.50 6.17 2.67
N PRO A 274 21.99 5.06 2.10
CA PRO A 274 23.40 4.86 1.75
C PRO A 274 23.83 5.52 0.42
N TYR A 275 23.00 6.40 -0.13
CA TYR A 275 23.20 7.19 -1.35
C TYR A 275 22.70 8.60 -1.07
#